data_AF-A0A9P9PKG4-F1
#
_entry.id   AF-A0A9P9PKG4-F1
#
_cell.length_a   1.000
_cell.length_b   1.000
_cell.length_c   1.000
_cell.angle_alpha   90.00
_cell.angle_beta   90.00
_cell.angle_gamma   90.00
#
_symmetry.space_group_name_H-M   'P 1'
#
loop_
_entity.id
_entity.type
_entity.pdbx_description
1 polymer ?
#
loop_
_entity_poly.entity_id
_entity_poly.type
_entity_poly.pdbx_seq_one_letter_code
_entity_poly.pdbx_strand_id
1 'polypeptide(L)'
;MILTQVYYSTPSAIFQHNQETIHTASTVMAANLIAPDSLKNGAIDLWGHVKVPRIDWAEFGTDSKSPWVTLDSSLKSGSNATIYPYNFTSWTGIALQNIRPDRKTYFTMDYDYVDLTCTLQSSTRNPVDILAHWTQSEINVEPFDHHEDWIAKVIAQNDTANAGSILFNRTVKAYGRHVPSPRPASSFFKFAYNGTSPEGKTNQTASHITYFLYGYRYNETSVPQVLQCLPAHIHLELQVQCQSYSQCEITRMRRKPATVTAQLVLEKKILPAPRCDLDYGGLVCLLLNTKTLEFFIDLWATVVSTPTQDNGTDPFVLYITALKNNGYETINAKDLSVRLTLAFNAYWQAILWQGQTVLTDAFDSSQSLSMSNTETREEPNTPIYRISIPWVVVLITATLALLALTTTNIVVSLMIISPDLLGYVSTLTRSSAAKSSIIPYHVETGTTLDGAERDRLLRDKIIRIEDMRPSADVGYIAIRLCEGKERLSFGEPRRLRKGRLYA
;
A
#
# COMPACT_ATOMS: atom_id res chain seq x y z
N MET A 1 -11.95 13.11 -29.03
CA MET A 1 -12.31 12.25 -27.89
C MET A 1 -11.95 10.83 -28.30
N ILE A 2 -10.89 10.25 -27.75
CA ILE A 2 -10.51 8.86 -28.06
C ILE A 2 -11.27 8.03 -27.04
N LEU A 3 -12.23 7.22 -27.48
CA LEU A 3 -12.90 6.24 -26.63
C LEU A 3 -11.93 5.06 -26.48
N THR A 4 -11.47 4.83 -25.26
CA THR A 4 -10.68 3.66 -24.88
C THR A 4 -11.46 2.85 -23.86
N GLN A 5 -11.25 1.53 -23.87
CA GLN A 5 -11.89 0.62 -22.92
C GLN A 5 -10.95 0.32 -21.76
N VAL A 6 -11.44 0.36 -20.54
CA VAL A 6 -10.75 -0.18 -19.36
C VAL A 6 -11.41 -1.47 -18.97
N TYR A 7 -10.59 -2.45 -18.58
CA TYR A 7 -11.05 -3.73 -18.06
C TYR A 7 -10.94 -3.73 -16.55
N TYR A 8 -11.94 -4.28 -15.86
CA TYR A 8 -11.96 -4.33 -14.40
C TYR A 8 -12.44 -5.69 -13.88
N SER A 9 -11.91 -6.08 -12.73
CA SER A 9 -12.31 -7.31 -12.03
C SER A 9 -13.62 -7.09 -11.27
N THR A 10 -14.71 -7.70 -11.71
CA THR A 10 -15.99 -7.61 -11.00
C THR A 10 -16.20 -8.78 -10.02
N PRO A 11 -16.70 -8.54 -8.79
CA PRO A 11 -17.10 -9.61 -7.87
C PRO A 11 -18.30 -10.42 -8.34
N SER A 12 -19.03 -9.95 -9.36
CA SER A 12 -20.15 -10.68 -9.99
C SER A 12 -19.71 -11.53 -11.19
N ALA A 13 -18.41 -11.65 -11.46
CA ALA A 13 -17.90 -12.53 -12.50
C ALA A 13 -18.24 -14.00 -12.22
N ILE A 14 -18.25 -14.78 -13.30
CA ILE A 14 -18.50 -16.22 -13.22
C ILE A 14 -17.30 -16.88 -12.54
N PHE A 15 -17.56 -17.61 -11.46
CA PHE A 15 -16.56 -18.42 -10.81
C PHE A 15 -16.02 -19.48 -11.78
N GLN A 16 -14.69 -19.62 -11.85
CA GLN A 16 -14.02 -20.68 -12.60
C GLN A 16 -13.21 -21.53 -11.62
N HIS A 17 -13.59 -22.79 -11.48
CA HIS A 17 -12.92 -23.71 -10.55
C HIS A 17 -11.52 -24.10 -11.07
N ASN A 18 -10.47 -23.71 -10.35
CA ASN A 18 -9.09 -24.13 -10.60
C ASN A 18 -8.37 -24.53 -9.29
N GLN A 19 -7.43 -25.49 -9.34
CA GLN A 19 -6.66 -25.95 -8.19
C GLN A 19 -5.78 -24.86 -7.55
N GLU A 20 -5.41 -23.81 -8.30
CA GLU A 20 -4.58 -22.69 -7.80
C GLU A 20 -5.33 -21.70 -6.89
N THR A 21 -6.66 -21.82 -6.84
CA THR A 21 -7.55 -20.90 -6.09
C THR A 21 -7.25 -20.88 -4.59
N ILE A 22 -6.97 -22.04 -3.99
CA ILE A 22 -6.84 -22.19 -2.53
C ILE A 22 -5.60 -21.48 -1.99
N HIS A 23 -4.45 -21.70 -2.65
CA HIS A 23 -3.18 -21.11 -2.23
C HIS A 23 -3.20 -19.60 -2.39
N THR A 24 -3.80 -19.11 -3.47
CA THR A 24 -3.88 -17.68 -3.76
C THR A 24 -4.77 -16.97 -2.75
N ALA A 25 -5.98 -17.47 -2.50
CA ALA A 25 -6.90 -16.84 -1.55
C ALA A 25 -6.35 -16.78 -0.12
N SER A 26 -5.70 -17.85 0.33
CA SER A 26 -5.07 -17.90 1.67
C SER A 26 -3.90 -16.92 1.79
N THR A 27 -3.08 -16.82 0.73
CA THR A 27 -1.92 -15.90 0.69
C THR A 27 -2.38 -14.44 0.65
N VAL A 28 -3.38 -14.13 -0.17
CA VAL A 28 -3.98 -12.79 -0.27
C VAL A 28 -4.57 -12.37 1.08
N MET A 29 -5.28 -13.28 1.76
CA MET A 29 -5.88 -12.99 3.06
C MET A 29 -4.82 -12.76 4.15
N ALA A 30 -3.81 -13.62 4.22
CA ALA A 30 -2.69 -13.46 5.16
C ALA A 30 -1.94 -12.14 4.93
N ALA A 31 -1.67 -11.79 3.67
CA ALA A 31 -1.00 -10.54 3.30
C ALA A 31 -1.82 -9.30 3.73
N ASN A 32 -3.13 -9.33 3.54
CA ASN A 32 -4.02 -8.26 4.00
C ASN A 32 -4.09 -8.16 5.53
N LEU A 33 -4.08 -9.30 6.25
CA LEU A 33 -4.07 -9.32 7.72
C LEU A 33 -2.82 -8.68 8.32
N ILE A 34 -1.64 -8.90 7.71
CA ILE A 34 -0.36 -8.32 8.17
C ILE A 34 -0.05 -6.94 7.57
N ALA A 35 -0.86 -6.46 6.62
CA ALA A 35 -0.66 -5.16 6.00
C ALA A 35 -0.68 -4.02 7.04
N PRO A 36 0.13 -2.96 6.85
CA PRO A 36 0.15 -1.81 7.74
C PRO A 36 -1.18 -1.04 7.70
N ASP A 37 -1.54 -0.39 8.80
CA ASP A 37 -2.80 0.34 8.93
C ASP A 37 -2.94 1.47 7.89
N SER A 38 -1.83 2.09 7.48
CA SER A 38 -1.82 3.09 6.41
C SER A 38 -2.35 2.56 5.08
N LEU A 39 -2.10 1.28 4.80
CA LEU A 39 -2.54 0.62 3.58
C LEU A 39 -3.94 0.03 3.74
N LYS A 40 -4.26 -0.55 4.90
CA LYS A 40 -5.63 -0.99 5.22
C LYS A 40 -6.65 0.14 5.13
N ASN A 41 -6.25 1.34 5.56
CA ASN A 41 -7.09 2.54 5.55
C ASN A 41 -6.93 3.39 4.28
N GLY A 42 -5.96 3.08 3.40
CA GLY A 42 -5.73 3.82 2.15
C GLY A 42 -6.75 3.47 1.06
N ALA A 43 -6.89 4.28 0.00
CA ALA A 43 -7.86 4.04 -1.09
C ALA A 43 -7.46 2.90 -2.05
N ILE A 44 -6.23 2.40 -1.93
CA ILE A 44 -5.70 1.28 -2.71
C ILE A 44 -5.31 0.14 -1.79
N ASP A 45 -5.29 -1.08 -2.32
CA ASP A 45 -4.84 -2.26 -1.62
C ASP A 45 -3.32 -2.50 -1.74
N LEU A 46 -2.87 -3.68 -1.30
CA LEU A 46 -1.44 -4.06 -1.28
C LEU A 46 -0.84 -4.14 -2.69
N TRP A 47 -1.68 -4.40 -3.69
CA TRP A 47 -1.29 -4.60 -5.08
C TRP A 47 -1.60 -3.37 -5.96
N GLY A 48 -2.03 -2.26 -5.37
CA GLY A 48 -2.33 -1.02 -6.08
C GLY A 48 -3.70 -1.00 -6.74
N HIS A 49 -4.60 -1.91 -6.36
CA HIS A 49 -5.98 -1.95 -6.85
C HIS A 49 -6.86 -1.01 -6.05
N VAL A 50 -7.84 -0.39 -6.72
CA VAL A 50 -8.73 0.60 -6.08
C VAL A 50 -9.73 -0.11 -5.16
N LYS A 51 -9.79 0.29 -3.88
CA LYS A 51 -10.77 -0.26 -2.93
C LYS A 51 -12.04 0.56 -2.92
N VAL A 52 -13.16 -0.12 -2.72
CA VAL A 52 -14.49 0.51 -2.68
C VAL A 52 -14.85 0.92 -1.26
N PRO A 53 -15.09 2.21 -0.99
CA PRO A 53 -15.53 2.64 0.33
C PRO A 53 -16.92 2.06 0.65
N ARG A 54 -17.08 1.61 1.89
CA ARG A 54 -18.36 1.17 2.44
C ARG A 54 -19.15 2.40 2.92
N ILE A 55 -20.46 2.43 2.74
CA ILE A 55 -21.31 3.50 3.29
C ILE A 55 -22.63 2.93 3.78
N ASP A 56 -23.05 3.33 4.98
CA ASP A 56 -24.23 2.78 5.64
C ASP A 56 -25.51 2.92 4.77
N TRP A 57 -25.70 4.05 4.08
CA TRP A 57 -26.90 4.25 3.27
C TRP A 57 -26.99 3.28 2.09
N ALA A 58 -25.87 2.78 1.57
CA ALA A 58 -25.90 1.78 0.51
C ALA A 58 -26.47 0.44 1.03
N GLU A 59 -26.27 0.15 2.31
CA GLU A 59 -26.69 -1.08 2.99
C GLU A 59 -28.12 -0.97 3.51
N PHE A 60 -28.47 0.17 4.13
CA PHE A 60 -29.78 0.42 4.72
C PHE A 60 -30.78 1.14 3.79
N GLY A 61 -30.36 1.52 2.58
CA GLY A 61 -31.21 2.22 1.61
C GLY A 61 -32.36 1.36 1.08
N THR A 62 -33.46 2.00 0.68
CA THR A 62 -34.54 1.36 -0.09
C THR A 62 -34.07 1.10 -1.53
N ASP A 63 -34.53 0.00 -2.15
CA ASP A 63 -34.15 -0.47 -3.51
C ASP A 63 -34.40 0.52 -4.67
N SER A 64 -34.88 1.71 -4.38
CA SER A 64 -34.97 2.83 -5.31
C SER A 64 -33.60 3.37 -5.71
N LYS A 65 -33.39 3.62 -7.01
CA LYS A 65 -32.21 4.31 -7.57
C LYS A 65 -31.81 5.50 -6.68
N SER A 66 -30.68 5.38 -5.99
CA SER A 66 -30.19 6.43 -5.12
C SER A 66 -29.43 7.49 -5.93
N PRO A 67 -29.44 8.77 -5.52
CA PRO A 67 -28.64 9.80 -6.17
C PRO A 67 -27.14 9.48 -6.07
N TRP A 68 -26.34 10.08 -6.95
CA TRP A 68 -24.88 10.01 -6.85
C TRP A 68 -24.41 10.69 -5.57
N VAL A 69 -23.66 9.95 -4.75
CA VAL A 69 -23.01 10.48 -3.56
C VAL A 69 -21.55 10.76 -3.89
N THR A 70 -21.11 11.98 -3.63
CA THR A 70 -19.70 12.37 -3.81
C THR A 70 -18.93 12.04 -2.54
N LEU A 71 -17.80 11.35 -2.70
CA LEU A 71 -16.93 10.96 -1.60
C LEU A 71 -15.91 12.07 -1.38
N ASP A 72 -15.99 12.74 -0.23
CA ASP A 72 -15.03 13.77 0.16
C ASP A 72 -13.78 13.16 0.81
N SER A 73 -12.66 13.86 0.72
CA SER A 73 -11.36 13.55 1.34
C SER A 73 -11.43 13.24 2.85
N SER A 74 -12.38 13.84 3.57
CA SER A 74 -12.68 13.53 4.98
C SER A 74 -13.28 12.13 5.19
N LEU A 75 -14.15 11.68 4.29
CA LEU A 75 -14.70 10.31 4.25
C LEU A 75 -13.66 9.29 3.77
N LYS A 76 -12.68 9.72 2.97
CA LYS A 76 -11.61 8.89 2.41
C LYS A 76 -10.44 8.62 3.37
N SER A 77 -10.29 9.39 4.45
CA SER A 77 -9.09 9.36 5.32
C SER A 77 -9.34 8.87 6.77
N GLY A 78 -10.58 8.52 7.14
CA GLY A 78 -10.89 7.92 8.44
C GLY A 78 -10.52 8.76 9.69
N SER A 79 -10.26 10.07 9.53
CA SER A 79 -9.58 10.88 10.57
C SER A 79 -10.48 11.54 11.61
N ASN A 80 -11.81 11.57 11.42
CA ASN A 80 -12.77 12.10 12.42
C ASN A 80 -13.68 10.99 12.96
N ALA A 81 -13.16 10.25 13.93
CA ALA A 81 -13.84 9.15 14.61
C ALA A 81 -14.96 9.64 15.54
N THR A 82 -16.16 9.85 15.02
CA THR A 82 -17.42 9.83 15.83
C THR A 82 -18.66 9.38 15.05
N ILE A 83 -18.54 9.08 13.75
CA ILE A 83 -19.57 8.46 12.92
C ILE A 83 -18.83 7.41 12.08
N TYR A 84 -19.25 6.14 12.13
CA TYR A 84 -18.50 4.93 11.73
C TYR A 84 -17.36 5.13 10.70
N PRO A 85 -16.09 4.83 11.05
CA PRO A 85 -14.95 5.01 10.16
C PRO A 85 -15.02 3.95 9.05
N TYR A 86 -15.37 4.36 7.83
CA TYR A 86 -15.68 3.45 6.74
C TYR A 86 -14.42 2.75 6.20
N ASN A 87 -14.05 1.65 6.85
CA ASN A 87 -13.19 0.62 6.30
C ASN A 87 -13.95 -0.03 5.14
N PHE A 88 -13.32 -0.06 3.98
CA PHE A 88 -13.79 -0.50 2.66
C PHE A 88 -14.74 -1.72 2.62
N THR A 89 -15.44 -1.95 1.51
CA THR A 89 -16.27 -3.16 1.31
C THR A 89 -15.45 -4.45 1.29
N SER A 90 -14.16 -4.33 0.91
CA SER A 90 -13.19 -5.41 0.79
C SER A 90 -11.77 -4.89 1.00
N TRP A 91 -10.87 -5.76 1.50
CA TRP A 91 -9.43 -5.48 1.53
C TRP A 91 -8.76 -5.57 0.17
N THR A 92 -9.21 -6.50 -0.67
CA THR A 92 -8.77 -6.58 -2.06
C THR A 92 -9.54 -5.55 -2.87
N GLY A 93 -8.79 -4.74 -3.61
CA GLY A 93 -9.33 -3.76 -4.53
C GLY A 93 -9.75 -4.40 -5.85
N ILE A 94 -10.22 -3.54 -6.75
CA ILE A 94 -10.61 -3.90 -8.10
C ILE A 94 -9.37 -3.77 -9.00
N ALA A 95 -8.93 -4.90 -9.55
CA ALA A 95 -7.87 -4.92 -10.55
C ALA A 95 -8.36 -4.21 -11.80
N LEU A 96 -7.55 -3.28 -12.29
CA LEU A 96 -7.81 -2.51 -13.50
C LEU A 96 -6.74 -2.85 -14.55
N GLN A 97 -7.11 -2.87 -15.83
CA GLN A 97 -6.19 -3.05 -16.95
C GLN A 97 -6.47 -2.04 -18.07
N ASN A 98 -5.49 -1.85 -18.94
CA ASN A 98 -5.51 -0.88 -20.04
C ASN A 98 -5.66 0.59 -19.59
N ILE A 99 -5.06 0.97 -18.46
CA ILE A 99 -4.97 2.38 -18.03
C ILE A 99 -3.71 3.00 -18.64
N ARG A 100 -3.82 4.21 -19.20
CA ARG A 100 -2.66 4.91 -19.77
C ARG A 100 -1.93 5.77 -18.73
N PRO A 101 -0.58 5.75 -18.69
CA PRO A 101 0.19 6.51 -17.70
C PRO A 101 0.21 8.03 -17.96
N ASP A 102 0.02 8.46 -19.21
CA ASP A 102 0.09 9.85 -19.66
C ASP A 102 -1.25 10.60 -19.58
N ARG A 103 -2.30 9.95 -19.07
CA ARG A 103 -3.67 10.47 -19.11
C ARG A 103 -4.41 10.25 -17.80
N LYS A 104 -5.26 11.22 -17.46
CA LYS A 104 -6.27 11.06 -16.41
C LYS A 104 -7.44 10.32 -17.01
N THR A 105 -7.78 9.19 -16.41
CA THR A 105 -8.85 8.33 -16.91
C THR A 105 -10.04 8.40 -15.97
N TYR A 106 -11.22 8.65 -16.54
CA TYR A 106 -12.49 8.68 -15.84
C TYR A 106 -13.42 7.65 -16.45
N PHE A 107 -14.01 6.81 -15.61
CA PHE A 107 -14.94 5.79 -16.08
C PHE A 107 -15.95 5.41 -15.01
N THR A 108 -17.02 4.77 -15.43
CA THR A 108 -18.05 4.21 -14.54
C THR A 108 -18.07 2.70 -14.67
N MET A 109 -18.21 2.01 -13.54
CA MET A 109 -18.26 0.55 -13.48
C MET A 109 -19.29 0.08 -12.47
N ASP A 110 -19.78 -1.14 -12.67
CA ASP A 110 -20.67 -1.80 -11.72
C ASP A 110 -19.85 -2.63 -10.72
N TYR A 111 -20.32 -2.65 -9.48
CA TYR A 111 -19.67 -3.36 -8.39
C TYR A 111 -20.70 -3.98 -7.45
N ASP A 112 -20.48 -5.24 -7.11
CA ASP A 112 -21.35 -6.02 -6.24
C ASP A 112 -20.58 -6.46 -4.99
N TYR A 113 -21.21 -6.42 -3.84
CA TYR A 113 -20.66 -7.01 -2.61
C TYR A 113 -21.78 -7.53 -1.72
N VAL A 114 -21.42 -8.42 -0.79
CA VAL A 114 -22.35 -8.93 0.23
C VAL A 114 -22.09 -8.19 1.54
N ASP A 115 -23.14 -7.56 2.09
CA ASP A 115 -23.12 -7.08 3.47
C ASP A 115 -23.61 -8.19 4.41
N LEU A 116 -22.92 -8.34 5.55
CA LEU A 116 -23.27 -9.31 6.59
C LEU A 116 -23.69 -8.55 7.84
N THR A 117 -25.00 -8.42 8.04
CA THR A 117 -25.55 -7.85 9.28
C THR A 117 -25.65 -8.95 10.34
N CYS A 118 -24.73 -8.94 11.32
CA CYS A 118 -24.63 -9.97 12.34
C CYS A 118 -25.22 -9.55 13.69
N THR A 119 -25.88 -10.50 14.34
CA THR A 119 -26.38 -10.39 15.71
C THR A 119 -25.81 -11.52 16.55
N LEU A 120 -25.48 -11.23 17.82
CA LEU A 120 -25.02 -12.26 18.74
C LEU A 120 -26.22 -13.16 19.10
N GLN A 121 -26.17 -14.42 18.66
CA GLN A 121 -27.26 -15.37 18.91
C GLN A 121 -27.04 -16.12 20.22
N SER A 122 -25.81 -16.59 20.45
CA SER A 122 -25.48 -17.38 21.63
C SER A 122 -24.06 -17.09 22.11
N SER A 123 -23.90 -17.09 23.43
CA SER A 123 -22.63 -16.97 24.13
C SER A 123 -22.66 -17.93 25.33
N THR A 124 -22.85 -19.23 25.06
CA THR A 124 -22.92 -20.27 26.08
C THR A 124 -21.55 -20.89 26.35
N ARG A 125 -21.25 -21.17 27.63
CA ARG A 125 -20.04 -21.91 28.02
C ARG A 125 -20.07 -23.35 27.52
N ASN A 126 -21.26 -23.93 27.39
CA ASN A 126 -21.42 -25.31 26.97
C ASN A 126 -21.70 -25.37 25.45
N PRO A 127 -20.78 -25.93 24.63
CA PRO A 127 -21.01 -26.11 23.20
C PRO A 127 -22.16 -27.08 22.90
N VAL A 128 -22.54 -27.95 23.85
CA VAL A 128 -23.71 -28.83 23.72
C VAL A 128 -25.00 -28.02 23.62
N ASP A 129 -25.13 -26.90 24.33
CA ASP A 129 -26.32 -26.06 24.28
C ASP A 129 -26.53 -25.45 22.89
N ILE A 130 -25.43 -25.14 22.18
CA ILE A 130 -25.46 -24.64 20.80
C ILE A 130 -26.01 -25.72 19.87
N LEU A 131 -25.49 -26.95 19.98
CA LEU A 131 -25.96 -28.09 19.19
C LEU A 131 -27.40 -28.49 19.51
N ALA A 132 -27.79 -28.43 20.79
CA ALA A 132 -29.15 -28.69 21.23
C ALA A 132 -30.12 -27.63 20.68
N HIS A 133 -29.72 -26.36 20.70
CA HIS A 133 -30.52 -25.29 20.11
C HIS A 133 -30.73 -25.51 18.60
N TRP A 134 -29.67 -25.87 17.87
CA TRP A 134 -29.75 -26.13 16.43
C TRP A 134 -30.61 -27.35 16.09
N THR A 135 -30.49 -28.44 16.84
CA THR A 135 -31.29 -29.67 16.59
C THR A 135 -32.75 -29.53 16.99
N GLN A 136 -33.07 -28.66 17.97
CA GLN A 136 -34.45 -28.39 18.39
C GLN A 136 -35.14 -27.34 17.52
N SER A 137 -34.37 -26.41 16.96
CA SER A 137 -34.88 -25.47 15.97
C SER A 137 -35.04 -26.16 14.62
N GLU A 138 -36.07 -25.83 13.84
CA GLU A 138 -36.26 -26.32 12.46
C GLU A 138 -35.24 -25.72 11.46
N ILE A 139 -34.00 -25.55 11.92
CA ILE A 139 -32.88 -24.93 11.23
C ILE A 139 -31.99 -26.07 10.74
N ASN A 140 -31.87 -26.22 9.42
CA ASN A 140 -30.83 -27.07 8.86
C ASN A 140 -29.56 -26.23 8.69
N VAL A 141 -28.43 -26.76 9.15
CA VAL A 141 -27.12 -26.11 9.04
C VAL A 141 -26.24 -26.93 8.09
N GLU A 142 -25.52 -26.29 7.19
CA GLU A 142 -24.62 -26.97 6.25
C GLU A 142 -23.25 -26.24 6.18
N PRO A 143 -22.15 -26.96 5.91
CA PRO A 143 -22.05 -28.42 5.82
C PRO A 143 -22.20 -29.07 7.22
N PHE A 144 -23.10 -30.05 7.33
CA PHE A 144 -23.08 -31.04 8.41
C PHE A 144 -22.38 -32.31 7.88
N ASP A 145 -21.28 -32.72 8.50
CA ASP A 145 -20.79 -34.10 8.30
C ASP A 145 -21.92 -35.03 8.76
N HIS A 146 -22.48 -35.83 7.84
CA HIS A 146 -23.75 -36.58 7.93
C HIS A 146 -23.85 -37.61 9.09
N HIS A 147 -23.77 -37.17 10.33
CA HIS A 147 -23.87 -38.01 11.52
C HIS A 147 -24.84 -37.42 12.54
N GLU A 148 -26.10 -37.22 12.14
CA GLU A 148 -27.18 -36.81 13.06
C GLU A 148 -27.26 -37.73 14.29
N ASP A 149 -27.07 -39.04 14.08
CA ASP A 149 -26.99 -40.05 15.16
C ASP A 149 -25.83 -39.81 16.15
N TRP A 150 -24.71 -39.26 15.67
CA TRP A 150 -23.57 -38.93 16.53
C TRP A 150 -23.82 -37.65 17.32
N ILE A 151 -24.41 -36.64 16.69
CA ILE A 151 -24.79 -35.39 17.36
C ILE A 151 -25.79 -35.67 18.47
N ALA A 152 -26.81 -36.49 18.20
CA ALA A 152 -27.78 -36.92 19.21
C ALA A 152 -27.11 -37.62 20.41
N LYS A 153 -26.10 -38.47 20.16
CA LYS A 153 -25.30 -39.11 21.23
C LYS A 153 -24.49 -38.10 22.03
N VAL A 154 -23.83 -37.15 21.37
CA VAL A 154 -23.05 -36.07 22.03
C VAL A 154 -23.95 -35.22 22.92
N ILE A 155 -25.14 -34.87 22.44
CA ILE A 155 -26.14 -34.12 23.23
C ILE A 155 -26.62 -34.94 24.42
N ALA A 156 -27.01 -36.21 24.20
CA ALA A 156 -27.51 -37.08 25.26
C ALA A 156 -26.47 -37.36 26.36
N GLN A 157 -25.18 -37.42 25.99
CA GLN A 157 -24.07 -37.65 26.92
C GLN A 157 -23.51 -36.35 27.53
N ASN A 158 -24.00 -35.18 27.11
CA ASN A 158 -23.46 -33.87 27.46
C ASN A 158 -21.94 -33.79 27.24
N ASP A 159 -21.46 -34.36 26.13
CA ASP A 159 -20.03 -34.47 25.81
C ASP A 159 -19.50 -33.16 25.22
N THR A 160 -19.02 -32.28 26.10
CA THR A 160 -18.51 -30.95 25.74
C THR A 160 -17.31 -30.99 24.80
N ALA A 161 -16.47 -32.03 24.90
CA ALA A 161 -15.27 -32.16 24.09
C ALA A 161 -15.63 -32.49 22.65
N ASN A 162 -16.47 -33.51 22.44
CA ASN A 162 -16.94 -33.86 21.11
C ASN A 162 -17.85 -32.79 20.51
N ALA A 163 -18.67 -32.09 21.32
CA ALA A 163 -19.44 -30.95 20.85
C ALA A 163 -18.55 -29.81 20.34
N GLY A 164 -17.47 -29.47 21.07
CA GLY A 164 -16.47 -28.52 20.62
C GLY A 164 -15.78 -28.96 19.32
N SER A 165 -15.46 -30.25 19.21
CA SER A 165 -14.93 -30.83 17.97
C SER A 165 -15.91 -30.76 16.81
N ILE A 166 -17.21 -31.00 16.99
CA ILE A 166 -18.21 -30.88 15.91
C ILE A 166 -18.28 -29.46 15.36
N LEU A 167 -18.23 -28.47 16.25
CA LEU A 167 -18.35 -27.05 15.88
C LEU A 167 -17.05 -26.51 15.26
N PHE A 168 -15.91 -26.87 15.84
CA PHE A 168 -14.63 -26.23 15.56
C PHE A 168 -13.59 -27.17 14.97
N ASN A 169 -13.91 -28.41 14.59
CA ASN A 169 -13.00 -29.16 13.74
C ASN A 169 -13.06 -28.70 12.30
N ARG A 170 -11.88 -28.69 11.70
CA ARG A 170 -11.70 -28.42 10.30
C ARG A 170 -11.97 -29.69 9.48
N THR A 171 -13.00 -29.69 8.66
CA THR A 171 -13.11 -30.62 7.52
C THR A 171 -12.67 -29.85 6.28
N VAL A 172 -11.36 -29.88 5.95
CA VAL A 172 -10.92 -29.35 4.65
C VAL A 172 -11.17 -30.43 3.60
N LYS A 173 -12.16 -30.23 2.74
CA LYS A 173 -12.22 -30.95 1.46
C LYS A 173 -11.22 -30.31 0.48
N ALA A 174 -9.93 -30.38 0.79
CA ALA A 174 -8.91 -29.98 -0.18
C ALA A 174 -8.71 -31.14 -1.17
N TYR A 175 -8.92 -30.88 -2.46
CA TYR A 175 -8.59 -31.83 -3.54
C TYR A 175 -9.34 -33.16 -3.54
N GLY A 176 -10.56 -33.25 -2.99
CA GLY A 176 -11.26 -34.54 -2.87
C GLY A 176 -10.53 -35.56 -1.98
N ARG A 177 -9.53 -35.12 -1.19
CA ARG A 177 -8.94 -35.91 -0.11
C ARG A 177 -9.46 -35.37 1.22
N HIS A 178 -10.22 -36.20 1.92
CA HIS A 178 -10.39 -36.05 3.36
C HIS A 178 -9.00 -36.04 4.01
N VAL A 179 -8.62 -34.92 4.63
CA VAL A 179 -7.46 -34.91 5.54
C VAL A 179 -7.93 -35.64 6.80
N PRO A 180 -7.38 -36.82 7.14
CA PRO A 180 -7.97 -37.72 8.14
C PRO A 180 -7.74 -37.28 9.59
N SER A 181 -7.03 -36.17 9.83
CA SER A 181 -6.80 -35.65 11.18
C SER A 181 -7.54 -34.33 11.36
N PRO A 182 -8.64 -34.33 12.11
CA PRO A 182 -9.35 -33.11 12.48
C PRO A 182 -8.39 -32.22 13.27
N ARG A 183 -8.12 -31.01 12.78
CA ARG A 183 -7.34 -30.02 13.53
C ARG A 183 -8.29 -29.05 14.20
N PRO A 184 -8.07 -28.71 15.49
CA PRO A 184 -8.89 -27.73 16.18
C PRO A 184 -8.75 -26.37 15.48
N ALA A 185 -9.87 -25.83 15.01
CA ALA A 185 -9.99 -24.46 14.54
C ALA A 185 -10.43 -23.55 15.69
N SER A 186 -10.12 -22.27 15.53
CA SER A 186 -10.56 -21.16 16.39
C SER A 186 -11.91 -20.61 15.95
N SER A 187 -12.35 -20.86 14.71
CA SER A 187 -13.62 -20.39 14.19
C SER A 187 -14.22 -21.32 13.15
N PHE A 188 -15.52 -21.18 12.92
CA PHE A 188 -16.28 -21.87 11.88
C PHE A 188 -17.19 -20.88 11.14
N PHE A 189 -17.50 -21.19 9.89
CA PHE A 189 -18.48 -20.47 9.09
C PHE A 189 -19.39 -21.50 8.44
N LYS A 190 -20.69 -21.38 8.68
CA LYS A 190 -21.72 -22.29 8.17
C LYS A 190 -22.89 -21.49 7.62
N PHE A 191 -23.72 -22.09 6.78
CA PHE A 191 -24.98 -21.50 6.35
C PHE A 191 -26.15 -22.26 6.95
N ALA A 192 -27.26 -21.56 7.14
CA ALA A 192 -28.47 -22.17 7.66
C ALA A 192 -29.72 -21.69 6.93
N TYR A 193 -30.74 -22.54 6.90
CA TYR A 193 -32.04 -22.24 6.32
C TYR A 193 -33.16 -22.84 7.15
N ASN A 194 -34.31 -22.15 7.16
CA ASN A 194 -35.51 -22.64 7.83
C ASN A 194 -36.20 -23.69 6.94
N GLY A 195 -36.45 -24.88 7.49
CA GLY A 195 -37.27 -25.91 6.83
C GLY A 195 -36.99 -27.33 7.36
N THR A 196 -37.86 -28.29 7.04
CA THR A 196 -37.59 -29.71 7.26
C THR A 196 -36.75 -30.23 6.09
N SER A 197 -35.57 -30.79 6.35
CA SER A 197 -34.83 -31.58 5.36
C SER A 197 -35.78 -32.60 4.75
N PRO A 198 -36.08 -32.56 3.43
CA PRO A 198 -36.94 -33.57 2.84
C PRO A 198 -36.14 -34.87 2.80
N GLU A 199 -36.43 -35.76 3.76
CA GLU A 199 -35.95 -37.13 3.80
C GLU A 199 -35.86 -37.71 2.37
N GLY A 200 -34.63 -37.97 1.92
CA GLY A 200 -34.37 -38.81 0.77
C GLY A 200 -34.70 -38.25 -0.63
N LYS A 201 -34.90 -36.94 -0.83
CA LYS A 201 -35.04 -36.38 -2.20
C LYS A 201 -34.04 -35.27 -2.50
N THR A 202 -33.00 -35.64 -3.23
CA THR A 202 -31.95 -34.82 -3.86
C THR A 202 -32.43 -33.79 -4.90
N ASN A 203 -33.75 -33.57 -5.04
CA ASN A 203 -34.30 -32.61 -6.01
C ASN A 203 -34.53 -31.23 -5.37
N GLN A 204 -33.41 -30.54 -5.14
CA GLN A 204 -33.13 -29.13 -5.40
C GLN A 204 -34.32 -28.24 -5.84
N THR A 205 -35.29 -27.98 -4.97
CA THR A 205 -36.07 -26.74 -5.08
C THR A 205 -35.43 -25.75 -4.12
N ALA A 206 -34.50 -24.96 -4.68
CA ALA A 206 -33.64 -23.98 -4.02
C ALA A 206 -34.19 -23.43 -2.68
N SER A 207 -33.77 -24.03 -1.57
CA SER A 207 -33.92 -23.39 -0.27
C SER A 207 -32.96 -22.20 -0.24
N HIS A 208 -33.50 -20.99 -0.16
CA HIS A 208 -32.68 -19.79 0.00
C HIS A 208 -32.01 -19.83 1.37
N ILE A 209 -30.78 -19.33 1.44
CA ILE A 209 -30.10 -19.15 2.71
C ILE A 209 -30.92 -18.16 3.53
N THR A 210 -31.22 -18.53 4.78
CA THR A 210 -31.90 -17.60 5.69
C THR A 210 -30.86 -16.74 6.42
N TYR A 211 -29.71 -17.31 6.80
CA TYR A 211 -28.58 -16.60 7.41
C TYR A 211 -27.30 -17.46 7.40
N PHE A 212 -26.17 -16.80 7.62
CA PHE A 212 -24.89 -17.42 7.95
C PHE A 212 -24.71 -17.52 9.47
N LEU A 213 -24.05 -18.59 9.91
CA LEU A 213 -23.62 -18.80 11.28
C LEU A 213 -22.10 -18.71 11.33
N TYR A 214 -21.59 -17.69 12.02
CA TYR A 214 -20.16 -17.55 12.27
C TYR A 214 -19.90 -17.75 13.76
N GLY A 215 -19.06 -18.74 14.08
CA GLY A 215 -18.66 -18.99 15.46
C GLY A 215 -17.17 -18.82 15.64
N TYR A 216 -16.76 -18.27 16.78
CA TYR A 216 -15.34 -18.18 17.14
C TYR A 216 -15.11 -18.47 18.62
N ARG A 217 -13.88 -18.88 18.91
CA ARG A 217 -13.31 -19.06 20.24
C ARG A 217 -11.86 -18.60 20.21
N TYR A 218 -11.40 -18.01 21.31
CA TYR A 218 -10.04 -17.50 21.43
C TYR A 218 -9.02 -18.61 21.67
N ASN A 219 -9.36 -19.55 22.56
CA ASN A 219 -8.61 -20.76 22.88
C ASN A 219 -9.60 -21.89 23.22
N GLU A 220 -9.09 -23.10 23.47
CA GLU A 220 -9.93 -24.28 23.77
C GLU A 220 -10.77 -24.12 25.06
N THR A 221 -10.36 -23.24 25.98
CA THR A 221 -11.03 -23.01 27.26
C THR A 221 -11.99 -21.81 27.25
N SER A 222 -11.98 -21.01 26.19
CA SER A 222 -12.82 -19.81 26.05
C SER A 222 -14.24 -20.15 25.65
N VAL A 223 -15.17 -19.31 26.09
CA VAL A 223 -16.59 -19.41 25.75
C VAL A 223 -16.76 -19.21 24.24
N PRO A 224 -17.27 -20.20 23.49
CA PRO A 224 -17.57 -20.00 22.08
C PRO A 224 -18.69 -18.96 21.93
N GLN A 225 -18.53 -18.07 20.96
CA GLN A 225 -19.55 -17.09 20.60
C GLN A 225 -20.06 -17.41 19.20
N VAL A 226 -21.37 -17.36 19.01
CA VAL A 226 -22.04 -17.64 17.74
C VAL A 226 -22.85 -16.45 17.30
N LEU A 227 -22.60 -16.03 16.07
CA LEU A 227 -23.28 -14.94 15.41
C LEU A 227 -24.16 -15.45 14.29
N GLN A 228 -25.36 -14.90 14.25
CA GLN A 228 -26.30 -15.05 13.17
C GLN A 228 -26.18 -13.82 12.25
N CYS A 229 -25.68 -14.04 11.04
CA CYS A 229 -25.40 -13.02 10.04
C CYS A 229 -26.38 -13.10 8.88
N LEU A 230 -27.18 -12.06 8.68
CA LEU A 230 -28.10 -11.94 7.55
C LEU A 230 -27.35 -11.36 6.35
N PRO A 231 -27.22 -12.11 5.24
CA PRO A 231 -26.53 -11.61 4.06
C PRO A 231 -27.45 -10.74 3.19
N ALA A 232 -26.93 -9.60 2.73
CA ALA A 232 -27.60 -8.70 1.81
C ALA A 232 -26.73 -8.45 0.58
N HIS A 233 -27.27 -8.66 -0.62
CA HIS A 233 -26.59 -8.32 -1.87
C HIS A 233 -26.73 -6.83 -2.17
N ILE A 234 -25.61 -6.12 -2.27
CA ILE A 234 -25.60 -4.70 -2.58
C ILE A 234 -24.98 -4.48 -3.96
N HIS A 235 -25.78 -3.90 -4.87
CA HIS A 235 -25.36 -3.55 -6.23
C HIS A 235 -25.11 -2.05 -6.35
N LEU A 236 -23.90 -1.68 -6.74
CA LEU A 236 -23.42 -0.30 -6.83
C LEU A 236 -22.98 0.04 -8.25
N GLU A 237 -23.10 1.32 -8.58
CA GLU A 237 -22.38 1.93 -9.69
C GLU A 237 -21.37 2.92 -9.13
N LEU A 238 -20.13 2.79 -9.59
CA LEU A 238 -18.98 3.54 -9.12
C LEU A 238 -18.47 4.46 -10.23
N GLN A 239 -18.00 5.64 -9.84
CA GLN A 239 -17.25 6.55 -10.71
C GLN A 239 -15.80 6.60 -10.23
N VAL A 240 -14.90 6.07 -11.07
CA VAL A 240 -13.48 5.97 -10.77
C VAL A 240 -12.73 7.07 -11.51
N GLN A 241 -11.75 7.64 -10.82
CA GLN A 241 -10.77 8.56 -11.40
C GLN A 241 -9.37 8.03 -11.12
N CYS A 242 -8.59 7.85 -12.18
CA CYS A 242 -7.18 7.47 -12.10
C CYS A 242 -6.31 8.60 -12.63
N GLN A 243 -5.38 9.10 -11.81
CA GLN A 243 -4.35 10.05 -12.27
C GLN A 243 -3.11 9.33 -12.81
N SER A 244 -2.83 8.18 -12.22
CA SER A 244 -1.83 7.18 -12.60
C SER A 244 -2.32 5.83 -12.10
N TYR A 245 -1.63 4.73 -12.45
CA TYR A 245 -2.02 3.40 -11.98
C TYR A 245 -2.12 3.31 -10.44
N SER A 246 -1.15 3.86 -9.72
CA SER A 246 -1.13 3.84 -8.24
C SER A 246 -1.95 4.95 -7.59
N GLN A 247 -2.64 5.78 -8.39
CA GLN A 247 -3.45 6.90 -7.94
C GLN A 247 -4.85 6.83 -8.55
N CYS A 248 -5.50 5.69 -8.34
CA CYS A 248 -6.92 5.48 -8.62
C CYS A 248 -7.73 5.65 -7.35
N GLU A 249 -8.81 6.41 -7.44
CA GLU A 249 -9.78 6.56 -6.36
C GLU A 249 -11.21 6.57 -6.88
N ILE A 250 -12.14 6.17 -6.00
CA ILE A 250 -13.56 6.32 -6.27
C ILE A 250 -13.99 7.71 -5.84
N THR A 251 -14.59 8.44 -6.77
CA THR A 251 -15.01 9.83 -6.59
C THR A 251 -16.48 9.91 -6.23
N ARG A 252 -17.30 9.05 -6.83
CA ARG A 252 -18.74 8.97 -6.56
C ARG A 252 -19.23 7.54 -6.61
N MET A 253 -20.31 7.27 -5.89
CA MET A 253 -21.00 5.99 -5.95
C MET A 253 -22.51 6.19 -5.78
N ARG A 254 -23.30 5.27 -6.35
CA ARG A 254 -24.74 5.19 -6.12
C ARG A 254 -25.20 3.74 -6.07
N ARG A 255 -26.29 3.47 -5.35
CA ARG A 255 -26.95 2.16 -5.37
C ARG A 255 -27.78 2.03 -6.64
N LYS A 256 -27.59 0.90 -7.33
CA LYS A 256 -28.45 0.48 -8.44
C LYS A 256 -29.43 -0.57 -7.91
N PRO A 257 -30.67 -0.64 -8.46
CA PRO A 257 -31.54 -1.76 -8.19
C PRO A 257 -30.86 -3.03 -8.69
N ALA A 258 -31.09 -4.15 -7.99
CA ALA A 258 -30.63 -5.45 -8.47
C ALA A 258 -31.10 -5.67 -9.92
N THR A 259 -30.27 -6.31 -10.74
CA THR A 259 -30.68 -6.67 -12.10
C THR A 259 -31.92 -7.56 -12.04
N VAL A 260 -32.80 -7.43 -13.04
CA VAL A 260 -34.07 -8.17 -13.11
C VAL A 260 -33.85 -9.68 -12.90
N THR A 261 -32.76 -10.24 -13.44
CA THR A 261 -32.38 -11.64 -13.20
C THR A 261 -32.04 -11.93 -11.74
N ALA A 262 -31.19 -11.13 -11.09
CA ALA A 262 -30.87 -11.30 -9.68
C ALA A 262 -32.11 -11.13 -8.79
N GLN A 263 -32.95 -10.16 -9.11
CA GLN A 263 -34.19 -9.91 -8.38
C GLN A 263 -35.21 -11.04 -8.57
N LEU A 264 -35.41 -11.56 -9.78
CA LEU A 264 -36.31 -12.69 -10.04
C LEU A 264 -35.83 -13.99 -9.40
N VAL A 265 -34.51 -14.17 -9.31
CA VAL A 265 -33.86 -15.27 -8.58
C VAL A 265 -34.10 -15.11 -7.08
N LEU A 266 -33.91 -13.93 -6.51
CA LEU A 266 -34.18 -13.65 -5.09
C LEU A 266 -35.69 -13.71 -4.75
N GLU A 267 -36.57 -13.30 -5.66
CA GLU A 267 -38.03 -13.23 -5.48
C GLU A 267 -38.78 -14.52 -5.84
N LYS A 268 -38.09 -15.63 -6.15
CA LYS A 268 -38.69 -16.95 -6.43
C LYS A 268 -39.64 -17.00 -7.65
N LYS A 269 -39.47 -16.12 -8.65
CA LYS A 269 -40.46 -15.95 -9.73
C LYS A 269 -40.18 -16.70 -11.04
N ILE A 270 -39.00 -17.32 -11.23
CA ILE A 270 -38.68 -18.07 -12.47
C ILE A 270 -38.10 -19.48 -12.19
N LEU A 271 -38.66 -20.47 -12.90
CA LEU A 271 -38.25 -21.89 -13.08
C LEU A 271 -36.88 -22.05 -13.78
N PRO A 272 -36.23 -23.24 -13.69
CA PRO A 272 -35.45 -23.67 -12.53
C PRO A 272 -34.36 -22.63 -12.23
N ALA A 273 -33.82 -22.61 -10.99
CA ALA A 273 -32.71 -21.71 -10.63
C ALA A 273 -31.69 -21.65 -11.78
N PRO A 274 -31.21 -20.44 -12.19
CA PRO A 274 -30.06 -20.38 -13.11
C PRO A 274 -29.05 -21.39 -12.58
N ARG A 275 -28.49 -22.25 -13.44
CA ARG A 275 -27.64 -23.36 -13.01
C ARG A 275 -26.47 -22.78 -12.22
N CYS A 276 -26.62 -22.57 -10.92
CA CYS A 276 -25.57 -22.16 -10.01
C CYS A 276 -24.73 -23.40 -9.72
N ASP A 277 -24.15 -23.90 -10.81
CA ASP A 277 -23.11 -24.89 -10.83
C ASP A 277 -21.77 -24.15 -10.87
N LEU A 278 -20.67 -24.87 -10.70
CA LEU A 278 -19.32 -24.31 -10.66
C LEU A 278 -18.97 -23.49 -11.91
N ASP A 279 -19.66 -23.70 -13.03
CA ASP A 279 -19.41 -23.04 -14.32
C ASP A 279 -20.21 -21.73 -14.54
N TYR A 280 -21.16 -21.36 -13.64
CA TYR A 280 -22.04 -20.19 -13.81
C TYR A 280 -22.33 -19.44 -12.49
N GLY A 281 -21.58 -19.74 -11.43
CA GLY A 281 -21.80 -19.18 -10.09
C GLY A 281 -21.21 -17.77 -9.91
N GLY A 282 -22.04 -16.73 -10.02
CA GLY A 282 -21.68 -15.36 -9.60
C GLY A 282 -22.01 -15.10 -8.12
N LEU A 283 -21.79 -13.87 -7.63
CA LEU A 283 -22.05 -13.48 -6.23
C LEU A 283 -23.48 -13.80 -5.76
N VAL A 284 -24.48 -13.70 -6.64
CA VAL A 284 -25.89 -14.06 -6.35
C VAL A 284 -26.03 -15.54 -5.98
N CYS A 285 -25.23 -16.43 -6.57
CA CYS A 285 -25.26 -17.86 -6.25
C CYS A 285 -24.74 -18.17 -4.84
N LEU A 286 -23.96 -17.27 -4.22
CA LEU A 286 -23.60 -17.39 -2.79
C LEU A 286 -24.79 -17.17 -1.85
N LEU A 287 -25.87 -16.57 -2.31
CA LEU A 287 -27.09 -16.38 -1.50
C LEU A 287 -28.10 -17.51 -1.69
N LEU A 288 -27.72 -18.52 -2.47
CA LEU A 288 -28.53 -19.68 -2.80
C LEU A 288 -27.82 -20.93 -2.30
N ASN A 289 -28.59 -21.93 -1.87
CA ASN A 289 -28.05 -23.25 -1.51
C ASN A 289 -27.55 -23.99 -2.77
N THR A 290 -26.31 -23.71 -3.16
CA THR A 290 -25.71 -24.11 -4.43
C THR A 290 -24.31 -24.71 -4.23
N LYS A 291 -23.78 -25.38 -5.25
CA LYS A 291 -22.41 -25.92 -5.19
C LYS A 291 -21.34 -24.83 -5.06
N THR A 292 -21.61 -23.63 -5.57
CA THR A 292 -20.75 -22.45 -5.37
C THR A 292 -20.63 -22.09 -3.90
N LEU A 293 -21.75 -22.11 -3.16
CA LEU A 293 -21.76 -21.82 -1.72
C LEU A 293 -21.03 -22.90 -0.92
N GLU A 294 -21.35 -24.18 -1.16
CA GLU A 294 -20.69 -25.31 -0.48
C GLU A 294 -19.17 -25.21 -0.66
N PHE A 295 -18.72 -24.96 -1.89
CA PHE A 295 -17.32 -24.77 -2.21
C PHE A 295 -16.70 -23.56 -1.50
N PHE A 296 -17.40 -22.42 -1.50
CA PHE A 296 -16.94 -21.21 -0.80
C PHE A 296 -16.72 -21.47 0.70
N ILE A 297 -17.64 -22.19 1.35
CA ILE A 297 -17.58 -22.48 2.78
C ILE A 297 -16.47 -23.50 3.10
N ASP A 298 -16.36 -24.56 2.29
CA ASP A 298 -15.27 -25.52 2.41
C ASP A 298 -13.90 -24.84 2.27
N LEU A 299 -13.80 -23.85 1.38
CA LEU A 299 -12.61 -23.06 1.20
C LEU A 299 -12.40 -22.01 2.31
N TRP A 300 -13.46 -21.41 2.87
CA TRP A 300 -13.36 -20.42 3.96
C TRP A 300 -12.48 -20.91 5.11
N ALA A 301 -12.47 -22.22 5.35
CA ALA A 301 -11.56 -22.87 6.30
C ALA A 301 -10.06 -22.63 6.00
N THR A 302 -9.67 -22.02 4.89
CA THR A 302 -8.29 -21.62 4.57
C THR A 302 -7.98 -20.18 4.94
N VAL A 303 -8.98 -19.32 5.17
CA VAL A 303 -8.79 -17.99 5.79
C VAL A 303 -8.15 -18.11 7.17
N VAL A 304 -8.51 -19.16 7.90
CA VAL A 304 -8.08 -19.45 9.28
C VAL A 304 -6.75 -20.22 9.37
N SER A 305 -5.94 -20.19 8.31
CA SER A 305 -4.73 -21.01 8.22
C SER A 305 -3.53 -20.42 8.98
N THR A 306 -3.43 -20.73 10.27
CA THR A 306 -2.12 -21.10 10.86
C THR A 306 -2.29 -22.25 11.86
N PRO A 307 -1.63 -23.39 11.63
CA PRO A 307 -1.42 -24.40 12.64
C PRO A 307 -0.18 -24.02 13.45
N THR A 308 -0.27 -23.05 14.36
CA THR A 308 0.75 -22.97 15.41
C THR A 308 0.37 -23.99 16.47
N GLN A 309 1.16 -25.05 16.53
CA GLN A 309 0.95 -26.24 17.35
C GLN A 309 1.03 -25.98 18.86
N ASP A 310 1.13 -24.74 19.32
CA ASP A 310 1.22 -24.37 20.73
C ASP A 310 0.44 -23.07 20.97
N ASN A 311 -0.74 -23.14 21.61
CA ASN A 311 -1.47 -22.02 22.22
C ASN A 311 -1.69 -20.72 21.41
N GLY A 312 -1.38 -20.69 20.11
CA GLY A 312 -1.43 -19.49 19.28
C GLY A 312 -2.83 -19.19 18.78
N THR A 313 -3.28 -17.95 18.98
CA THR A 313 -4.56 -17.47 18.46
C THR A 313 -4.48 -17.28 16.96
N ASP A 314 -5.52 -17.70 16.24
CA ASP A 314 -5.67 -17.45 14.81
C ASP A 314 -5.63 -15.94 14.50
N PRO A 315 -4.71 -15.46 13.63
CA PRO A 315 -4.61 -14.06 13.24
C PRO A 315 -5.92 -13.46 12.72
N PHE A 316 -6.76 -14.28 12.07
CA PHE A 316 -8.09 -13.87 11.64
C PHE A 316 -9.00 -13.59 12.83
N VAL A 317 -9.03 -14.48 13.82
CA VAL A 317 -9.81 -14.29 15.06
C VAL A 317 -9.29 -13.09 15.83
N LEU A 318 -7.96 -12.89 15.93
CA LEU A 318 -7.37 -11.70 16.55
C LEU A 318 -7.84 -10.40 15.88
N TYR A 319 -7.87 -10.38 14.55
CA TYR A 319 -8.37 -9.23 13.80
C TYR A 319 -9.86 -8.98 14.04
N ILE A 320 -10.67 -10.03 13.87
CA ILE A 320 -12.12 -9.99 14.00
C ILE A 320 -12.51 -9.50 15.40
N THR A 321 -11.78 -9.95 16.42
CA THR A 321 -12.04 -9.59 17.82
C THR A 321 -11.32 -8.32 18.30
N ALA A 322 -10.38 -7.75 17.51
CA ALA A 322 -9.48 -6.65 17.91
C ALA A 322 -9.11 -6.65 19.38
N LEU A 323 -8.58 -7.78 19.86
CA LEU A 323 -8.19 -7.92 21.26
C LEU A 323 -7.25 -6.78 21.66
N LYS A 324 -7.77 -5.85 22.46
CA LYS A 324 -6.95 -5.02 23.32
C LYS A 324 -6.46 -5.91 24.47
N ASN A 325 -5.26 -5.65 24.96
CA ASN A 325 -4.57 -6.40 26.02
C ASN A 325 -5.36 -6.61 27.34
N ASN A 326 -6.59 -6.11 27.48
CA ASN A 326 -7.40 -6.17 28.69
C ASN A 326 -8.80 -6.74 28.43
N GLY A 327 -8.90 -8.07 28.40
CA GLY A 327 -10.17 -8.78 28.64
C GLY A 327 -11.13 -8.92 27.45
N TYR A 328 -11.94 -9.98 27.53
CA TYR A 328 -12.97 -10.43 26.58
C TYR A 328 -14.18 -9.48 26.45
N GLU A 329 -14.01 -8.18 26.69
CA GLU A 329 -15.12 -7.24 26.66
C GLU A 329 -15.79 -7.29 25.28
N THR A 330 -17.09 -7.57 25.32
CA THR A 330 -17.99 -7.84 24.20
C THR A 330 -17.77 -6.84 23.08
N ILE A 331 -17.08 -7.26 22.02
CA ILE A 331 -16.99 -6.50 20.79
C ILE A 331 -18.41 -6.23 20.32
N ASN A 332 -18.67 -4.99 19.92
CA ASN A 332 -19.97 -4.63 19.37
C ASN A 332 -20.28 -5.54 18.18
N ALA A 333 -21.45 -6.18 18.17
CA ALA A 333 -21.90 -7.02 17.05
C ALA A 333 -21.84 -6.27 15.71
N LYS A 334 -22.02 -4.94 15.73
CA LYS A 334 -21.86 -4.11 14.54
C LYS A 334 -20.41 -4.04 14.03
N ASP A 335 -19.42 -3.86 14.91
CA ASP A 335 -18.01 -3.81 14.48
C ASP A 335 -17.56 -5.18 13.93
N LEU A 336 -18.06 -6.24 14.54
CA LEU A 336 -17.84 -7.62 14.11
C LEU A 336 -18.48 -7.90 12.74
N SER A 337 -19.72 -7.43 12.53
CA SER A 337 -20.40 -7.46 11.23
C SER A 337 -19.57 -6.78 10.14
N VAL A 338 -19.01 -5.61 10.44
CA VAL A 338 -18.20 -4.83 9.50
C VAL A 338 -16.93 -5.58 9.11
N ARG A 339 -16.20 -6.11 10.09
CA ARG A 339 -14.95 -6.84 9.85
C ARG A 339 -15.18 -8.16 9.12
N LEU A 340 -16.25 -8.87 9.45
CA LEU A 340 -16.61 -10.11 8.78
C LEU A 340 -17.02 -9.84 7.33
N THR A 341 -17.80 -8.77 7.08
CA THR A 341 -18.14 -8.32 5.73
C THR A 341 -16.90 -8.02 4.89
N LEU A 342 -15.95 -7.27 5.44
CA LEU A 342 -14.70 -6.91 4.79
C LEU A 342 -13.87 -8.16 4.40
N ALA A 343 -13.72 -9.08 5.35
CA ALA A 343 -13.02 -10.35 5.13
C ALA A 343 -13.74 -11.25 4.12
N PHE A 344 -15.07 -11.31 4.19
CA PHE A 344 -15.92 -12.12 3.32
C PHE A 344 -15.74 -11.72 1.86
N ASN A 345 -15.87 -10.43 1.56
CA ASN A 345 -15.74 -9.92 0.20
C ASN A 345 -14.29 -9.98 -0.30
N ALA A 346 -13.30 -9.77 0.57
CA ALA A 346 -11.89 -9.92 0.21
C ALA A 346 -11.54 -11.34 -0.20
N TYR A 347 -12.03 -12.31 0.57
CA TYR A 347 -11.81 -13.73 0.29
C TYR A 347 -12.52 -14.16 -0.99
N TRP A 348 -13.77 -13.73 -1.19
CA TRP A 348 -14.53 -14.00 -2.41
C TRP A 348 -13.81 -13.48 -3.66
N GLN A 349 -13.31 -12.24 -3.62
CA GLN A 349 -12.56 -11.66 -4.74
C GLN A 349 -11.25 -12.41 -5.00
N ALA A 350 -10.53 -12.78 -3.95
CA ALA A 350 -9.28 -13.53 -4.07
C ALA A 350 -9.49 -14.92 -4.70
N ILE A 351 -10.62 -15.57 -4.39
CA ILE A 351 -11.04 -16.85 -4.98
C ILE A 351 -11.42 -16.67 -6.45
N LEU A 352 -12.22 -15.64 -6.77
CA LEU A 352 -12.71 -15.42 -8.14
C LEU A 352 -11.59 -15.05 -9.10
N TRP A 353 -10.74 -14.11 -8.70
CA TRP A 353 -9.77 -13.49 -9.58
C TRP A 353 -8.36 -14.09 -9.45
N GLN A 354 -8.12 -14.94 -8.43
CA GLN A 354 -6.89 -15.70 -8.27
C GLN A 354 -5.66 -14.81 -8.48
N GLY A 355 -4.79 -15.15 -9.44
CA GLY A 355 -3.59 -14.38 -9.78
C GLY A 355 -3.85 -12.93 -10.20
N GLN A 356 -5.03 -12.59 -10.72
CA GLN A 356 -5.39 -11.20 -11.06
C GLN A 356 -5.50 -10.32 -9.82
N THR A 357 -5.81 -10.88 -8.65
CA THR A 357 -5.86 -10.15 -7.37
C THR A 357 -4.47 -9.68 -6.93
N VAL A 358 -3.41 -10.32 -7.39
CA VAL A 358 -2.02 -9.98 -7.01
C VAL A 358 -1.23 -9.31 -8.14
N LEU A 359 -1.83 -9.15 -9.33
CA LEU A 359 -1.19 -8.57 -10.49
C LEU A 359 -1.12 -7.06 -10.37
N THR A 360 0.09 -6.50 -10.43
CA THR A 360 0.35 -5.07 -10.26
C THR A 360 0.46 -4.29 -11.58
N ASP A 361 0.04 -4.86 -12.71
CA ASP A 361 0.23 -4.24 -14.03
C ASP A 361 -1.11 -3.86 -14.67
N ALA A 362 -1.55 -2.61 -14.48
CA ALA A 362 -2.71 -2.08 -15.20
C ALA A 362 -2.38 -1.51 -16.57
N PHE A 363 -1.10 -1.46 -16.94
CA PHE A 363 -0.67 -0.97 -18.25
C PHE A 363 -0.70 -2.08 -19.29
N ASP A 364 -0.77 -3.33 -18.86
CA ASP A 364 -0.89 -4.46 -19.76
C ASP A 364 -2.21 -4.39 -20.54
N SER A 365 -2.08 -4.58 -21.84
CA SER A 365 -3.18 -4.67 -22.81
C SER A 365 -3.64 -6.11 -23.02
N SER A 366 -2.94 -7.09 -22.42
CA SER A 366 -3.33 -8.48 -22.47
C SER A 366 -4.66 -8.67 -21.74
N GLN A 367 -5.72 -8.81 -22.53
CA GLN A 367 -7.06 -9.00 -22.00
C GLN A 367 -7.13 -10.36 -21.30
N SER A 368 -7.39 -10.34 -19.99
CA SER A 368 -8.01 -11.50 -19.39
C SER A 368 -9.44 -11.59 -19.95
N LEU A 369 -9.72 -12.63 -20.74
CA LEU A 369 -11.02 -12.87 -21.43
C LEU A 369 -12.25 -12.86 -20.49
N SER A 370 -12.03 -12.86 -19.16
CA SER A 370 -13.08 -12.88 -18.13
C SER A 370 -13.40 -11.49 -17.54
N MET A 371 -12.58 -10.46 -17.78
CA MET A 371 -12.79 -9.12 -17.19
C MET A 371 -13.93 -8.35 -17.85
N SER A 372 -14.68 -7.61 -17.04
CA SER A 372 -15.71 -6.69 -17.54
C SER A 372 -15.05 -5.44 -18.12
N ASN A 373 -15.64 -4.84 -19.15
CA ASN A 373 -15.12 -3.64 -19.78
C ASN A 373 -16.10 -2.48 -19.72
N THR A 374 -15.56 -1.26 -19.75
CA THR A 374 -16.35 -0.02 -19.78
C THR A 374 -15.63 1.04 -20.61
N GLU A 375 -16.40 1.94 -21.21
CA GLU A 375 -15.85 3.08 -21.95
C GLU A 375 -15.28 4.11 -20.99
N THR A 376 -14.15 4.69 -21.38
CA THR A 376 -13.47 5.69 -20.57
C THR A 376 -13.37 7.04 -21.26
N ARG A 377 -13.36 8.08 -20.44
CA ARG A 377 -13.04 9.45 -20.83
C ARG A 377 -11.63 9.75 -20.38
N GLU A 378 -10.74 9.98 -21.33
CA GLU A 378 -9.36 10.35 -21.06
C GLU A 378 -9.15 11.86 -21.19
N GLU A 379 -8.43 12.44 -20.25
CA GLU A 379 -7.91 13.81 -20.32
C GLU A 379 -6.37 13.76 -20.32
N PRO A 380 -5.67 14.57 -21.15
CA PRO A 380 -4.21 14.60 -21.14
C PRO A 380 -3.69 14.93 -19.72
N ASN A 381 -2.85 14.06 -19.16
CA ASN A 381 -2.16 14.32 -17.90
C ASN A 381 -0.76 14.85 -18.25
N THR A 382 -0.69 16.08 -18.77
CA THR A 382 0.61 16.69 -19.07
C THR A 382 1.23 17.17 -17.75
N PRO A 383 2.33 16.55 -17.25
CA PRO A 383 3.04 17.11 -16.12
C PRO A 383 3.63 18.46 -16.57
N ILE A 384 3.03 19.55 -16.11
CA ILE A 384 3.56 20.89 -16.34
C ILE A 384 4.73 21.07 -15.37
N TYR A 385 5.96 20.96 -15.88
CA TYR A 385 7.15 21.29 -15.11
C TYR A 385 7.07 22.77 -14.68
N ARG A 386 6.77 23.01 -13.40
CA ARG A 386 6.73 24.36 -12.85
C ARG A 386 8.12 24.76 -12.40
N ILE A 387 8.73 25.68 -13.13
CA ILE A 387 9.99 26.29 -12.74
C ILE A 387 9.78 27.03 -11.41
N SER A 388 10.57 26.69 -10.40
CA SER A 388 10.60 27.45 -9.15
C SER A 388 11.42 28.71 -9.38
N ILE A 389 10.72 29.85 -9.50
CA ILE A 389 11.33 31.17 -9.72
C ILE A 389 12.43 31.47 -8.68
N PRO A 390 12.26 31.19 -7.36
CA PRO A 390 13.32 31.39 -6.38
C PRO A 390 14.62 30.64 -6.70
N TRP A 391 14.54 29.37 -7.10
CA TRP A 391 15.72 28.58 -7.44
C TRP A 391 16.41 29.07 -8.71
N VAL A 392 15.65 29.53 -9.70
CA VAL A 392 16.23 30.13 -10.91
C VAL A 392 16.96 31.44 -10.58
N VAL A 393 16.41 32.28 -9.72
CA VAL A 393 17.08 33.52 -9.29
C VAL A 393 18.39 33.20 -8.55
N VAL A 394 18.38 32.22 -7.64
CA VAL A 394 19.59 31.76 -6.95
C VAL A 394 20.64 31.23 -7.93
N LEU A 395 20.23 30.44 -8.92
CA LEU A 395 21.13 29.92 -9.95
C LEU A 395 21.77 31.06 -10.76
N ILE A 396 20.95 31.99 -11.29
CA ILE A 396 21.43 33.10 -12.12
C ILE A 396 22.37 34.01 -11.33
N THR A 397 22.03 34.34 -10.08
CA THR A 397 22.87 35.19 -9.23
C THR A 397 24.23 34.52 -8.93
N ALA A 398 24.23 33.23 -8.62
CA ALA A 398 25.47 32.48 -8.40
C ALA A 398 26.33 32.41 -9.69
N THR A 399 25.72 32.15 -10.85
CA THR A 399 26.44 32.11 -12.12
C THR A 399 27.04 33.47 -12.50
N LEU A 400 26.30 34.56 -12.30
CA LEU A 400 26.81 35.92 -12.56
C LEU A 400 27.96 36.29 -11.61
N ALA A 401 27.87 35.91 -10.33
CA ALA A 401 28.95 36.12 -9.38
C ALA A 401 30.23 35.36 -9.79
N LEU A 402 30.09 34.09 -10.18
CA LEU A 402 31.22 33.30 -10.67
C LEU A 402 31.80 33.86 -11.98
N LEU A 403 30.96 34.33 -12.89
CA LEU A 403 31.41 34.98 -14.13
C LEU A 403 32.16 36.28 -13.86
N ALA A 404 31.71 37.09 -12.90
CA ALA A 404 32.40 38.31 -12.51
C ALA A 404 33.77 38.01 -11.88
N LEU A 405 33.84 37.00 -11.00
CA LEU A 405 35.10 36.57 -10.38
C LEU A 405 36.09 36.02 -11.41
N THR A 406 35.65 35.20 -12.36
CA THR A 406 36.53 34.66 -13.41
C THR A 406 37.00 35.75 -14.37
N THR A 407 36.12 36.68 -14.75
CA THR A 407 36.49 37.84 -15.58
C THR A 407 37.53 38.70 -14.88
N THR A 408 37.33 38.96 -13.59
CA THR A 408 38.30 39.71 -12.77
C THR A 408 39.64 39.00 -12.72
N ASN A 409 39.64 37.68 -12.52
CA ASN A 409 40.86 36.88 -12.52
C ASN A 409 41.60 36.98 -13.86
N ILE A 410 40.91 36.81 -15.00
CA ILE A 410 41.50 36.94 -16.34
C ILE A 410 42.11 38.33 -16.56
N VAL A 411 41.38 39.40 -16.20
CA VAL A 411 41.88 40.77 -16.35
C VAL A 411 43.14 40.97 -15.51
N VAL A 412 43.13 40.50 -14.27
CA VAL A 412 44.29 40.56 -13.37
C VAL A 412 45.46 39.75 -13.93
N SER A 413 45.25 38.53 -14.40
CA SER A 413 46.30 37.70 -15.02
C SER A 413 46.90 38.33 -16.28
N LEU A 414 46.11 39.06 -17.08
CA LEU A 414 46.61 39.78 -18.25
C LEU A 414 47.41 41.05 -17.89
N MET A 415 47.14 41.65 -16.72
CA MET A 415 47.84 42.83 -16.22
C MET A 415 49.13 42.47 -15.46
N ILE A 416 49.18 41.32 -14.78
CA ILE A 416 50.35 40.89 -14.02
C ILE A 416 51.49 40.48 -14.99
N ILE A 417 52.65 41.12 -14.82
CA ILE A 417 53.88 40.82 -15.57
C ILE A 417 54.78 39.84 -14.78
N SER A 418 54.58 39.76 -13.47
CA SER A 418 55.33 38.84 -12.60
C SER A 418 54.94 37.39 -12.90
N PRO A 419 55.89 36.44 -12.87
CA PRO A 419 55.54 35.02 -12.86
C PRO A 419 54.61 34.73 -11.67
N ASP A 420 53.67 33.82 -11.88
CA ASP A 420 52.78 33.34 -10.82
C ASP A 420 53.64 32.60 -9.80
N LEU A 421 53.81 33.20 -8.62
CA LEU A 421 54.61 32.63 -7.55
C LEU A 421 53.71 31.62 -6.85
N LEU A 422 53.83 30.35 -7.24
CA LEU A 422 53.01 29.22 -6.79
C LEU A 422 53.17 28.85 -5.29
N GLY A 423 53.53 29.79 -4.41
CA GLY A 423 53.80 29.52 -3.01
C GLY A 423 53.65 30.73 -2.09
N TYR A 424 53.85 30.50 -0.79
CA TYR A 424 53.79 31.53 0.23
C TYR A 424 54.92 32.55 0.05
N VAL A 425 54.56 33.83 0.02
CA VAL A 425 55.49 34.96 -0.09
C VAL A 425 56.59 34.90 0.99
N SER A 426 56.29 34.33 2.15
CA SER A 426 57.24 34.02 3.23
C SER A 426 58.47 33.25 2.78
N THR A 427 58.32 32.27 1.88
CA THR A 427 59.44 31.44 1.39
C THR A 427 60.43 32.23 0.54
N LEU A 428 59.93 33.22 -0.21
CA LEU A 428 60.76 34.09 -1.04
C LEU A 428 61.56 35.09 -0.19
N THR A 429 61.14 35.33 1.06
CA THR A 429 61.95 36.08 2.02
C THR A 429 63.13 35.27 2.58
N ARG A 430 63.16 33.94 2.41
CA ARG A 430 64.16 33.03 2.99
C ARG A 430 65.38 32.82 2.10
N SER A 431 65.24 32.80 0.77
CA SER A 431 66.33 32.44 -0.16
C SER A 431 67.05 33.63 -0.82
N SER A 432 67.03 34.83 -0.23
CA SER A 432 67.79 35.98 -0.74
C SER A 432 69.29 35.85 -0.42
N ALA A 433 69.92 34.80 -0.95
CA ALA A 433 71.35 34.54 -0.81
C ALA A 433 72.12 35.21 -1.95
N ALA A 434 72.50 36.48 -1.80
CA ALA A 434 73.79 37.05 -2.21
C ALA A 434 73.78 38.58 -2.27
N LYS A 435 74.47 39.22 -1.32
CA LYS A 435 75.28 40.45 -1.44
C LYS A 435 74.68 41.75 -2.04
N SER A 436 73.43 41.79 -2.45
CA SER A 436 72.79 43.02 -2.92
C SER A 436 71.49 43.18 -2.14
N SER A 437 71.51 44.09 -1.17
CA SER A 437 70.46 44.38 -0.18
C SER A 437 69.03 44.36 -0.72
N ILE A 438 68.13 43.69 -0.01
CA ILE A 438 66.71 43.78 -0.33
C ILE A 438 65.77 43.76 0.91
N ILE A 439 66.19 43.17 2.03
CA ILE A 439 65.59 43.36 3.36
C ILE A 439 66.77 43.74 4.27
N PRO A 440 66.76 44.89 4.98
CA PRO A 440 67.92 45.36 5.72
C PRO A 440 68.33 44.33 6.78
N TYR A 441 69.64 44.09 6.87
CA TYR A 441 70.27 43.16 7.83
C TYR A 441 69.93 43.48 9.30
N HIS A 442 69.38 44.67 9.57
CA HIS A 442 68.89 45.11 10.88
C HIS A 442 67.57 44.45 11.32
N VAL A 443 66.90 43.70 10.42
CA VAL A 443 65.84 42.77 10.81
C VAL A 443 66.50 41.40 10.89
N GLU A 444 66.93 41.00 12.09
CA GLU A 444 67.54 39.68 12.40
C GLU A 444 66.56 38.54 12.07
N THR A 445 66.38 38.25 10.79
CA THR A 445 65.59 37.11 10.31
C THR A 445 66.57 35.99 10.01
N GLY A 446 67.09 35.40 11.09
CA GLY A 446 67.96 34.22 11.02
C GLY A 446 67.36 33.11 10.15
N THR A 447 68.22 32.24 9.62
CA THR A 447 67.82 31.08 8.80
C THR A 447 66.98 30.04 9.54
N THR A 448 66.78 30.23 10.85
CA THR A 448 66.04 29.38 11.79
C THR A 448 64.56 29.75 11.95
N LEU A 449 64.14 30.94 11.49
CA LEU A 449 62.76 31.40 11.65
C LEU A 449 61.80 30.69 10.68
N ASP A 450 60.63 30.30 11.17
CA ASP A 450 59.56 29.71 10.33
C ASP A 450 58.88 30.77 9.45
N GLY A 451 58.25 30.34 8.35
CA GLY A 451 57.62 31.23 7.37
C GLY A 451 56.55 32.13 7.97
N ALA A 452 55.72 31.60 8.89
CA ALA A 452 54.67 32.37 9.56
C ALA A 452 55.24 33.45 10.51
N GLU A 453 56.34 33.16 11.19
CA GLU A 453 57.03 34.12 12.06
C GLU A 453 57.68 35.24 11.24
N ARG A 454 58.25 34.91 10.07
CA ARG A 454 58.80 35.91 9.13
C ARG A 454 57.72 36.82 8.56
N ASP A 455 56.58 36.26 8.16
CA ASP A 455 55.43 37.06 7.69
C ASP A 455 54.93 38.01 8.78
N ARG A 456 54.90 37.56 10.04
CA ARG A 456 54.49 38.41 11.17
C ARG A 456 55.46 39.56 11.43
N LEU A 457 56.77 39.35 11.24
CA LEU A 457 57.78 40.40 11.37
C LEU A 457 57.75 41.39 10.20
N LEU A 458 57.35 40.95 9.01
CA LEU A 458 57.23 41.76 7.80
C LEU A 458 55.82 42.33 7.56
N ARG A 459 54.89 42.13 8.51
CA ARG A 459 53.45 42.43 8.35
C ARG A 459 53.14 43.87 7.94
N ASP A 460 53.94 44.83 8.39
CA ASP A 460 53.73 46.27 8.16
C ASP A 460 54.65 46.82 7.05
N LYS A 461 55.28 45.94 6.27
CA LYS A 461 56.28 46.32 5.27
C LYS A 461 55.76 46.10 3.85
N ILE A 462 55.80 47.17 3.06
CA ILE A 462 55.43 47.13 1.65
C ILE A 462 56.59 46.53 0.86
N ILE A 463 56.35 45.36 0.28
CA ILE A 463 57.29 44.67 -0.60
C ILE A 463 56.87 44.76 -2.06
N ARG A 464 57.82 44.64 -2.98
CA ARG A 464 57.62 44.66 -4.43
C ARG A 464 58.60 43.73 -5.12
N ILE A 465 58.14 43.02 -6.14
CA ILE A 465 58.99 42.19 -7.00
C ILE A 465 59.58 43.07 -8.10
N GLU A 466 60.91 43.14 -8.19
CA GLU A 466 61.62 43.96 -9.17
C GLU A 466 62.78 43.18 -9.81
N ASP A 467 63.23 43.68 -10.96
CA ASP A 467 64.43 43.22 -11.63
C ASP A 467 65.66 43.89 -11.01
N MET A 468 66.49 43.08 -10.36
CA MET A 468 67.67 43.52 -9.63
C MET A 468 68.91 43.67 -10.52
N ARG A 469 68.88 43.15 -11.75
CA ARG A 469 70.00 43.26 -12.71
C ARG A 469 69.50 43.83 -14.03
N PRO A 470 69.01 45.09 -14.03
CA PRO A 470 68.38 45.66 -15.20
C PRO A 470 69.32 45.85 -16.38
N SER A 471 70.64 45.89 -16.15
CA SER A 471 71.70 46.06 -17.15
C SER A 471 72.29 44.77 -17.73
N ALA A 472 71.99 43.59 -17.15
CA ALA A 472 72.53 42.31 -17.62
C ALA A 472 71.64 41.68 -18.72
N ASP A 473 72.19 40.84 -19.59
CA ASP A 473 71.41 40.19 -20.65
C ASP A 473 70.29 39.29 -20.11
N VAL A 474 70.51 38.69 -18.93
CA VAL A 474 69.51 37.92 -18.17
C VAL A 474 69.25 38.64 -16.85
N GLY A 475 68.00 39.02 -16.61
CA GLY A 475 67.57 39.71 -15.39
C GLY A 475 67.49 38.77 -14.19
N TYR A 476 67.41 39.31 -12.98
CA TYR A 476 67.25 38.52 -11.74
C TYR A 476 66.05 39.05 -10.95
N ILE A 477 65.08 38.18 -10.67
CA ILE A 477 63.84 38.53 -9.99
C ILE A 477 64.02 38.36 -8.48
N ALA A 478 63.75 39.40 -7.70
CA ALA A 478 63.73 39.30 -6.24
C ALA A 478 62.71 40.26 -5.59
N ILE A 479 62.34 39.97 -4.33
CA ILE A 479 61.38 40.74 -3.54
C ILE A 479 62.08 41.81 -2.72
N ARG A 480 61.67 43.08 -2.87
CA ARG A 480 62.22 44.30 -2.24
C ARG A 480 61.28 45.09 -1.36
N LEU A 481 61.79 45.56 -0.20
CA LEU A 481 61.14 46.62 0.57
C LEU A 481 61.13 47.93 -0.19
N CYS A 482 59.95 48.55 -0.29
CA CYS A 482 59.79 49.87 -0.89
C CYS A 482 60.47 50.98 -0.06
N GLU A 483 60.72 50.75 1.23
CA GLU A 483 61.39 51.69 2.13
C GLU A 483 62.91 51.44 2.17
N GLY A 484 63.70 52.26 1.47
CA GLY A 484 65.16 52.28 1.57
C GLY A 484 65.88 52.65 0.28
N LYS A 485 66.58 53.80 0.27
CA LYS A 485 67.44 54.25 -0.84
C LYS A 485 68.85 53.64 -0.76
N GLU A 486 68.97 52.33 -0.58
CA GLU A 486 70.28 51.69 -0.70
C GLU A 486 70.65 51.55 -2.18
N ARG A 487 71.80 52.11 -2.55
CA ARG A 487 72.39 51.99 -3.89
C ARG A 487 72.97 50.59 -4.04
N LEU A 488 72.37 49.80 -4.92
CA LEU A 488 72.86 48.48 -5.29
C LEU A 488 74.04 48.63 -6.26
N SER A 489 75.06 47.80 -6.08
CA SER A 489 76.28 47.76 -6.89
C SER A 489 76.05 47.38 -8.37
N PHE A 490 74.84 46.93 -8.72
CA PHE A 490 74.47 46.46 -10.06
C PHE A 490 73.51 47.39 -10.82
N GLY A 491 73.26 48.60 -10.31
CA GLY A 491 72.35 49.60 -10.90
C GLY A 491 71.02 49.74 -10.14
N GLU A 492 70.22 50.76 -10.50
CA GLU A 492 68.90 50.97 -9.88
C GLU A 492 67.90 49.92 -10.36
N PRO A 493 67.26 49.16 -9.46
CA PRO A 493 66.24 48.16 -9.81
C PRO A 493 65.14 48.75 -10.68
N ARG A 494 64.61 47.92 -11.58
CA ARG A 494 63.52 48.33 -12.47
C ARG A 494 62.34 47.38 -12.36
N ARG A 495 61.15 47.88 -12.73
CA ARG A 495 59.97 47.03 -12.90
C ARG A 495 60.24 45.95 -13.93
N LEU A 496 59.64 44.77 -13.72
CA LEU A 496 59.70 43.66 -14.66
C LEU A 496 59.21 44.09 -16.04
N ARG A 497 59.85 43.58 -17.09
CA ARG A 497 59.57 43.89 -18.48
C ARG A 497 59.05 42.63 -19.17
N LYS A 498 57.92 42.76 -19.85
CA LYS A 498 57.35 41.69 -20.66
C LYS A 498 58.31 41.32 -21.79
N GLY A 499 58.62 40.03 -21.95
CA GLY A 499 59.51 39.51 -23.01
C GLY A 499 61.01 39.49 -22.68
N ARG A 500 61.43 39.85 -21.47
CA ARG A 500 62.82 39.71 -21.00
C ARG A 500 63.04 38.33 -20.36
N LEU A 501 64.22 37.75 -20.57
CA LEU A 501 64.66 36.53 -19.89
C LEU A 501 65.13 36.86 -18.46
N TYR A 502 64.65 36.07 -17.49
CA TYR A 502 64.98 36.18 -16.08
C TYR A 502 65.51 34.83 -15.58
N ALA A 503 66.53 34.85 -14.73
CA ALA A 503 67.14 33.69 -14.08
C ALA A 503 66.85 33.66 -12.57
#